data_AF-H0QH97-F1
#
_entry.id   AF-H0QH97-F1
#
_cell.length_a   1.000
_cell.length_b   1.000
_cell.length_c   1.000
_cell.angle_alpha   90.00
_cell.angle_beta   90.00
_cell.angle_gamma   90.00
#
_symmetry.space_group_name_H-M   'P 1'
#
loop_
_entity.id
_entity.type
_entity.pdbx_description
1 polymer ?
#
loop_
_entity_poly.entity_id
_entity_poly.type
_entity_poly.pdbx_seq_one_letter_code
_entity_poly.pdbx_strand_id
1 'polypeptide(L)'
;MLLIPLSLLCALGLVLGYLFLTAKPEASTPLGASAVIPGGTARVNGIIPLEKDGWLPPERVQVLDEGPSAGTHRVRILVQFTALEGEGVAVDASQFTVTGLGAGSLRPLWTSPGVTQLPQGDSVDATMVFELPNQAIALVLEGPGNTRLSLGLSHHTS
;
A
#
# COMPACT_ATOMS: atom_id res chain seq x y z
N MET A 1 25.42 -20.40 38.64
CA MET A 1 25.75 -19.73 37.35
C MET A 1 24.57 -19.65 36.36
N LEU A 2 23.46 -20.40 36.54
CA LEU A 2 22.28 -20.33 35.67
C LEU A 2 21.34 -19.13 35.90
N LEU A 3 21.50 -18.42 37.02
CA LEU A 3 20.65 -17.28 37.40
C LEU A 3 20.85 -16.06 36.49
N ILE A 4 22.09 -15.83 36.03
CA ILE A 4 22.46 -14.70 35.16
C ILE A 4 21.84 -14.83 33.75
N PRO A 5 21.92 -15.99 33.05
CA PRO A 5 21.27 -16.12 31.74
C PRO A 5 19.75 -16.10 31.85
N LEU A 6 19.17 -16.65 32.93
CA LEU A 6 17.72 -16.66 33.12
C LEU A 6 17.16 -15.25 33.38
N SER A 7 17.85 -14.44 34.20
CA SER A 7 17.44 -13.05 34.44
C SER A 7 17.55 -12.20 33.18
N LEU A 8 18.58 -12.42 32.35
CA LEU A 8 18.73 -11.73 31.07
C LEU A 8 17.62 -12.09 30.08
N LEU A 9 17.23 -13.37 30.02
CA LEU A 9 16.14 -13.85 29.15
C LEU A 9 14.79 -13.26 29.58
N CYS A 10 14.50 -13.24 30.89
CA CYS A 10 13.29 -12.62 31.42
C CYS A 10 13.26 -11.11 31.16
N ALA A 11 14.39 -10.41 31.35
CA ALA A 11 14.50 -8.99 31.05
C ALA A 11 14.25 -8.70 29.56
N LEU A 12 14.82 -9.51 28.67
CA LEU A 12 14.60 -9.40 27.23
C LEU A 12 13.12 -9.65 26.86
N GLY A 13 12.49 -10.66 27.44
CA GLY A 13 11.07 -10.94 27.24
C GLY A 13 10.17 -9.80 27.69
N LEU A 14 10.46 -9.18 28.84
CA LEU A 14 9.73 -8.01 29.34
C LEU A 14 9.92 -6.79 28.43
N VAL A 15 11.14 -6.54 27.95
CA VAL A 15 11.42 -5.43 27.03
C VAL A 15 10.70 -5.63 25.70
N LEU A 16 10.77 -6.83 25.10
CA LEU A 16 10.08 -7.14 23.86
C LEU A 16 8.56 -7.08 24.01
N GLY A 17 8.03 -7.61 25.12
CA GLY A 17 6.60 -7.53 25.43
C GLY A 17 6.14 -6.07 25.60
N TYR A 18 6.92 -5.24 26.29
CA TYR A 18 6.63 -3.82 26.45
C TYR A 18 6.64 -3.08 25.12
N LEU A 19 7.66 -3.30 24.28
CA LEU A 19 7.75 -2.69 22.95
C LEU A 19 6.56 -3.11 22.07
N PHE A 20 6.18 -4.39 22.10
CA PHE A 20 5.04 -4.89 21.34
C PHE A 20 3.71 -4.26 21.80
N LEU A 21 3.51 -4.13 23.12
CA LEU A 21 2.29 -3.54 23.70
C LEU A 21 2.19 -2.02 23.52
N THR A 22 3.32 -1.33 23.36
CA THR A 22 3.37 0.15 23.25
C THR A 22 3.59 0.65 21.83
N ALA A 23 3.91 -0.23 20.88
CA ALA A 23 3.96 0.12 19.47
C ALA A 23 2.57 0.58 19.01
N LYS A 24 2.42 1.89 18.78
CA LYS A 24 1.24 2.44 18.11
C LYS A 24 1.41 2.23 16.61
N PRO A 25 0.49 1.53 15.94
CA PRO A 25 0.48 1.47 14.48
C PRO A 25 0.44 2.89 13.94
N GLU A 26 1.31 3.18 12.98
CA GLU A 26 1.31 4.49 12.33
C GLU A 26 -0.03 4.69 11.62
N ALA A 27 -0.69 5.81 11.91
CA ALA A 27 -2.04 6.06 11.42
C ALA A 27 -2.09 6.03 9.89
N SER A 28 -3.18 5.50 9.34
CA SER A 28 -3.45 5.54 7.91
C SER A 28 -4.87 6.05 7.67
N THR A 29 -5.06 6.77 6.59
CA THR A 29 -6.37 7.24 6.15
C THR A 29 -7.23 6.02 5.79
N PRO A 30 -8.46 5.90 6.33
CA PRO A 30 -9.32 4.76 6.04
C PRO A 30 -9.59 4.56 4.54
N LEU A 31 -9.83 3.32 4.13
CA LEU A 31 -10.24 2.98 2.77
C LEU A 31 -11.46 3.83 2.36
N GLY A 32 -11.38 4.47 1.20
CA GLY A 32 -12.44 5.35 0.70
C GLY A 32 -12.52 6.71 1.40
N ALA A 33 -11.61 7.07 2.31
CA ALA A 33 -11.44 8.43 2.78
C ALA A 33 -10.33 9.16 2.00
N SER A 34 -10.38 10.49 1.98
CA SER A 34 -9.39 11.32 1.30
C SER A 34 -8.22 11.64 2.25
N ALA A 35 -7.01 11.33 1.83
CA ALA A 35 -5.78 11.77 2.46
C ALA A 35 -5.33 13.09 1.84
N VAL A 36 -4.73 13.98 2.64
CA VAL A 36 -4.04 15.17 2.12
C VAL A 36 -2.69 14.75 1.57
N ILE A 37 -2.36 15.23 0.37
CA ILE A 37 -1.04 15.09 -0.26
C ILE A 37 -0.54 16.48 -0.66
N PRO A 38 0.76 16.67 -0.92
CA PRO A 38 1.25 17.95 -1.44
C PRO A 38 0.47 18.39 -2.69
N GLY A 39 -0.16 19.56 -2.63
CA GLY A 39 -0.94 20.13 -3.72
C GLY A 39 -2.41 19.68 -3.81
N GLY A 40 -2.86 18.69 -3.01
CA GLY A 40 -4.19 18.12 -3.21
C GLY A 40 -4.61 17.00 -2.28
N THR A 41 -5.41 16.06 -2.80
CA THR A 41 -5.87 14.88 -2.06
C THR A 41 -5.70 13.58 -2.86
N ALA A 42 -5.58 12.47 -2.15
CA ALA A 42 -5.57 11.13 -2.69
C ALA A 42 -6.62 10.25 -1.99
N ARG A 43 -7.33 9.41 -2.74
CA ARG A 43 -8.38 8.54 -2.22
C ARG A 43 -8.33 7.18 -2.90
N VAL A 44 -8.29 6.11 -2.12
CA VAL A 44 -8.47 4.74 -2.68
C VAL A 44 -9.96 4.55 -2.99
N ASN A 45 -10.27 4.42 -4.27
CA ASN A 45 -11.63 4.22 -4.78
C ASN A 45 -11.99 2.74 -4.94
N GLY A 46 -11.00 1.87 -5.09
CA GLY A 46 -11.25 0.44 -5.27
C GLY A 46 -10.00 -0.41 -5.14
N ILE A 47 -10.21 -1.65 -4.72
CA ILE A 47 -9.20 -2.71 -4.71
C ILE A 47 -9.85 -3.92 -5.35
N ILE A 48 -9.33 -4.35 -6.50
CA ILE A 48 -9.96 -5.36 -7.34
C ILE A 48 -8.96 -6.50 -7.56
N PRO A 49 -9.27 -7.75 -7.20
CA PRO A 49 -8.43 -8.89 -7.56
C PRO A 49 -8.23 -8.95 -9.08
N LEU A 50 -6.98 -9.01 -9.53
CA LEU A 50 -6.61 -8.83 -10.93
C LEU A 50 -7.19 -9.95 -11.81
N GLU A 51 -7.14 -11.20 -11.32
CA GLU A 51 -7.56 -12.38 -12.06
C GLU A 51 -9.08 -12.58 -12.13
N LYS A 52 -9.85 -11.81 -11.36
CA LYS A 52 -11.29 -12.07 -11.15
C LYS A 52 -12.16 -11.63 -12.33
N ASP A 53 -11.79 -10.55 -13.02
CA ASP A 53 -12.60 -9.93 -14.06
C ASP A 53 -11.96 -9.93 -15.45
N GLY A 54 -10.84 -10.66 -15.61
CA GLY A 54 -10.15 -10.80 -16.90
C GLY A 54 -9.55 -9.49 -17.42
N TRP A 55 -9.40 -8.48 -16.56
CA TRP A 55 -8.79 -7.22 -16.94
C TRP A 55 -7.32 -7.42 -17.33
N LEU A 56 -6.89 -6.71 -18.38
CA LEU A 56 -5.50 -6.65 -18.82
C LEU A 56 -5.10 -5.17 -18.97
N PRO A 57 -3.84 -4.81 -18.67
CA PRO A 57 -3.35 -3.47 -18.95
C PRO A 57 -3.38 -3.18 -20.47
N PRO A 58 -3.55 -1.91 -20.87
CA PRO A 58 -3.51 -1.51 -22.28
C PRO A 58 -2.18 -1.88 -22.97
N GLU A 59 -1.08 -1.80 -22.22
CA GLU A 59 0.25 -2.23 -22.66
C GLU A 59 0.55 -3.60 -22.07
N ARG A 60 0.99 -4.55 -22.91
CA ARG A 60 1.35 -5.89 -22.43
C ARG A 60 2.56 -5.80 -21.51
N VAL A 61 2.44 -6.40 -20.34
CA VAL A 61 3.51 -6.49 -19.33
C VAL A 61 3.84 -7.97 -19.13
N GLN A 62 5.07 -8.38 -19.48
CA GLN A 62 5.49 -9.79 -19.41
C GLN A 62 5.30 -10.39 -18.00
N VAL A 63 5.60 -9.64 -16.94
CA VAL A 63 5.42 -10.13 -15.56
C VAL A 63 3.96 -10.44 -15.23
N LEU A 64 2.99 -9.92 -15.99
CA LEU A 64 1.59 -10.23 -15.77
C LEU A 64 1.13 -11.52 -16.47
N ASP A 65 1.88 -12.00 -17.47
CA ASP A 65 1.53 -13.18 -18.28
C ASP A 65 1.72 -14.51 -17.52
N GLU A 66 2.65 -14.57 -16.56
CA GLU A 66 3.03 -15.80 -15.84
C GLU A 66 2.11 -16.16 -14.66
N GLY A 67 1.11 -15.31 -14.37
CA GLY A 67 0.26 -15.44 -13.17
C GLY A 67 0.96 -14.99 -11.88
N PRO A 68 0.25 -15.00 -10.73
CA PRO A 68 0.87 -14.68 -9.44
C PRO A 68 1.81 -15.79 -8.96
N SER A 69 2.83 -15.43 -8.19
CA SER A 69 3.70 -16.40 -7.53
C SER A 69 2.94 -17.29 -6.53
N ALA A 70 3.52 -18.44 -6.18
CA ALA A 70 2.93 -19.31 -5.17
C ALA A 70 2.81 -18.59 -3.81
N GLY A 71 1.60 -18.62 -3.22
CA GLY A 71 1.32 -17.97 -1.94
C GLY A 71 1.07 -16.46 -2.03
N THR A 72 0.94 -15.91 -3.23
CA THR A 72 0.56 -14.51 -3.47
C THR A 72 -0.71 -14.42 -4.31
N HIS A 73 -1.27 -13.21 -4.40
CA HIS A 73 -2.36 -12.85 -5.29
C HIS A 73 -2.09 -11.45 -5.85
N ARG A 74 -2.68 -11.11 -7.00
CA ARG A 74 -2.54 -9.77 -7.58
C ARG A 74 -3.79 -8.95 -7.42
N VAL A 75 -3.61 -7.66 -7.17
CA VAL A 75 -4.69 -6.69 -7.04
C VAL A 75 -4.42 -5.45 -7.87
N ARG A 76 -5.49 -4.83 -8.34
CA ARG A 76 -5.52 -3.46 -8.84
C ARG A 76 -5.99 -2.54 -7.74
N ILE A 77 -5.16 -1.57 -7.38
CA ILE A 77 -5.50 -0.49 -6.47
C ILE A 77 -5.81 0.74 -7.32
N LEU A 78 -7.04 1.23 -7.21
CA LEU A 78 -7.54 2.41 -7.91
C LEU A 78 -7.49 3.60 -6.96
N VAL A 79 -6.69 4.60 -7.29
CA VAL A 79 -6.51 5.81 -6.48
C VAL A 79 -6.87 7.03 -7.31
N GLN A 80 -7.79 7.83 -6.80
CA GLN A 80 -8.10 9.13 -7.37
C GLN A 80 -7.24 10.19 -6.70
N PHE A 81 -6.57 10.99 -7.52
CA PHE A 81 -5.88 12.19 -7.10
C PHE A 81 -6.66 13.41 -7.55
N THR A 82 -6.73 14.43 -6.71
CA THR A 82 -7.38 15.71 -7.02
C THR A 82 -6.47 16.86 -6.62
N ALA A 83 -6.15 17.74 -7.57
CA ALA A 83 -5.35 18.93 -7.32
C ALA A 83 -6.23 20.06 -6.77
N LEU A 84 -5.85 20.60 -5.61
CA LEU A 84 -6.60 21.65 -4.91
C LEU A 84 -5.84 22.98 -4.84
N GLU A 85 -4.52 22.92 -4.84
CA GLU A 85 -3.65 24.09 -4.72
C GLU A 85 -3.25 24.65 -6.10
N GLY A 86 -2.85 25.92 -6.15
CA GLY A 86 -2.56 26.64 -7.40
C GLY A 86 -1.40 26.06 -8.23
N GLU A 87 -0.41 25.45 -7.57
CA GLU A 87 0.72 24.77 -8.24
C GLU A 87 0.32 23.41 -8.82
N GLY A 88 -0.88 22.92 -8.52
CA GLY A 88 -1.36 21.61 -8.94
C GLY A 88 -0.73 20.45 -8.15
N VAL A 89 -0.76 19.26 -8.73
CA VAL A 89 -0.21 18.02 -8.14
C VAL A 89 0.63 17.28 -9.18
N ALA A 90 1.88 16.97 -8.81
CA ALA A 90 2.68 15.99 -9.53
C ALA A 90 2.35 14.59 -8.99
N VAL A 91 1.77 13.74 -9.84
CA VAL A 91 1.45 12.35 -9.50
C VAL A 91 2.47 11.44 -10.17
N ASP A 92 3.18 10.65 -9.37
CA ASP A 92 3.99 9.52 -9.83
C ASP A 92 3.50 8.26 -9.13
N ALA A 93 2.69 7.46 -9.85
CA ALA A 93 2.10 6.24 -9.31
C ALA A 93 3.16 5.17 -9.01
N SER A 94 4.33 5.22 -9.65
CA SER A 94 5.42 4.25 -9.44
C SER A 94 6.16 4.44 -8.10
N GLN A 95 6.00 5.61 -7.47
CA GLN A 95 6.59 5.92 -6.17
C GLN A 95 5.80 5.35 -5.00
N PHE A 96 4.58 4.88 -5.24
CA PHE A 96 3.79 4.23 -4.20
C PHE A 96 4.30 2.82 -3.92
N THR A 97 4.19 2.41 -2.66
CA THR A 97 4.50 1.04 -2.23
C THR A 97 3.41 0.52 -1.31
N VAL A 98 3.19 -0.79 -1.33
CA VAL A 98 2.36 -1.45 -0.33
C VAL A 98 3.26 -1.98 0.78
N THR A 99 2.91 -1.63 2.02
CA THR A 99 3.55 -2.14 3.24
C THR A 99 2.50 -2.80 4.12
N GLY A 100 2.94 -3.62 5.09
CA GLY A 100 2.07 -4.16 6.13
C GLY A 100 2.72 -5.31 6.88
N LEU A 101 1.97 -5.96 7.77
CA LEU A 101 2.49 -7.07 8.55
C LEU A 101 2.59 -8.31 7.66
N GLY A 102 3.75 -8.95 7.64
CA GLY A 102 4.02 -10.11 6.78
C GLY A 102 4.29 -9.76 5.31
N ALA A 103 4.37 -8.46 4.97
CA ALA A 103 4.83 -7.96 3.69
C ALA A 103 6.06 -7.06 3.87
N GLY A 104 7.03 -7.15 2.96
CA GLY A 104 8.03 -6.11 2.80
C GLY A 104 7.42 -4.84 2.17
N SER A 105 8.27 -3.88 1.79
CA SER A 105 7.83 -2.80 0.90
C SER A 105 7.73 -3.35 -0.52
N LEU A 106 6.50 -3.43 -1.04
CA LEU A 106 6.18 -3.99 -2.35
C LEU A 106 5.94 -2.84 -3.34
N ARG A 107 6.62 -2.89 -4.49
CA ARG A 107 6.44 -1.92 -5.57
C ARG A 107 5.37 -2.41 -6.55
N PRO A 108 4.71 -1.49 -7.28
CA PRO A 108 3.75 -1.89 -8.29
C PRO A 108 4.46 -2.63 -9.43
N LEU A 109 3.86 -3.71 -9.91
CA LEU A 109 4.26 -4.41 -11.13
C LEU A 109 3.91 -3.59 -12.38
N TRP A 110 2.88 -2.75 -12.28
CA TRP A 110 2.42 -1.88 -13.36
C TRP A 110 1.63 -0.70 -12.81
N THR A 111 1.67 0.44 -13.51
CA THR A 111 0.96 1.66 -13.12
C THR A 111 0.45 2.43 -14.34
N SER A 112 -0.72 3.07 -14.22
CA SER A 112 -1.21 4.04 -15.21
C SER A 112 -2.13 5.09 -14.57
N PRO A 113 -1.96 6.40 -14.84
CA PRO A 113 -0.79 6.95 -15.52
C PRO A 113 0.48 6.70 -14.69
N GLY A 114 1.64 6.63 -15.34
CA GLY A 114 2.93 6.50 -14.65
C GLY A 114 3.26 7.80 -13.90
N VAL A 115 3.57 8.85 -14.67
CA VAL A 115 3.79 10.21 -14.16
C VAL A 115 2.84 11.17 -14.87
N THR A 116 2.20 12.06 -14.13
CA THR A 116 1.35 13.12 -14.69
C THR A 116 1.35 14.36 -13.81
N GLN A 117 1.11 15.52 -14.41
CA GLN A 117 0.90 16.78 -13.71
C GLN A 117 -0.57 17.15 -13.81
N LEU A 118 -1.20 17.42 -12.68
CA LEU A 118 -2.60 17.87 -12.60
C LEU A 118 -2.63 19.36 -12.28
N PRO A 119 -3.27 20.20 -13.11
CA PRO A 119 -3.54 21.59 -12.74
C PRO A 119 -4.62 21.67 -11.66
N GLN A 120 -4.73 22.83 -11.00
CA GLN A 120 -5.73 23.05 -9.96
C GLN A 120 -7.15 22.76 -10.45
N GLY A 121 -7.91 22.00 -9.66
CA GLY A 121 -9.31 21.64 -9.94
C GLY A 121 -9.47 20.33 -10.71
N ASP A 122 -8.39 19.79 -11.29
CA ASP A 122 -8.42 18.53 -12.03
C ASP A 122 -8.28 17.32 -11.12
N SER A 123 -8.79 16.19 -11.62
CA SER A 123 -8.62 14.87 -11.01
C SER A 123 -8.12 13.85 -12.02
N VAL A 124 -7.39 12.84 -11.54
CA VAL A 124 -7.02 11.66 -12.32
C VAL A 124 -7.18 10.40 -11.50
N ASP A 125 -7.65 9.34 -12.15
CA ASP A 125 -7.66 8.00 -11.58
C ASP A 125 -6.39 7.27 -12.00
N ALA A 126 -5.59 6.85 -11.01
CA ALA A 126 -4.45 5.98 -11.19
C ALA A 126 -4.80 4.55 -10.83
N THR A 127 -4.34 3.62 -11.67
CA THR A 127 -4.39 2.18 -11.43
C THR A 127 -2.98 1.70 -11.15
N MET A 128 -2.80 0.98 -10.05
CA MET A 128 -1.54 0.33 -9.69
C MET A 128 -1.80 -1.17 -9.48
N VAL A 129 -1.01 -2.01 -10.14
CA VAL A 129 -1.08 -3.47 -9.99
C VAL A 129 0.01 -3.90 -9.01
N PHE A 130 -0.37 -4.61 -7.96
CA PHE A 130 0.55 -5.19 -6.98
C PHE A 130 0.36 -6.69 -6.90
N GLU A 131 1.45 -7.39 -6.58
CA GLU A 131 1.40 -8.77 -6.10
C GLU A 131 1.64 -8.78 -4.59
N LEU A 132 0.71 -9.37 -3.85
CA LEU A 132 0.64 -9.32 -2.39
C LEU A 132 0.70 -10.73 -1.80
N PRO A 133 1.45 -10.97 -0.71
CA PRO A 133 1.39 -12.23 0.01
C PRO A 133 0.00 -12.50 0.59
N ASN A 134 -0.50 -13.72 0.48
CA ASN A 134 -1.84 -14.09 0.97
C ASN A 134 -1.99 -13.91 2.49
N GLN A 135 -0.89 -14.07 3.22
CA GLN A 135 -0.85 -13.95 4.69
C GLN A 135 -0.60 -12.52 5.18
N ALA A 136 -0.29 -11.58 4.29
CA ALA A 136 -0.04 -10.20 4.71
C ALA A 136 -1.34 -9.57 5.20
N ILE A 137 -1.29 -8.72 6.22
CA ILE A 137 -2.46 -8.05 6.80
C ILE A 137 -2.13 -6.60 7.14
N ALA A 138 -3.18 -5.82 7.44
CA ALA A 138 -3.07 -4.39 7.77
C ALA A 138 -2.29 -3.63 6.69
N LEU A 139 -2.60 -3.94 5.42
CA LEU A 139 -1.88 -3.38 4.28
C LEU A 139 -2.20 -1.89 4.12
N VAL A 140 -1.14 -1.13 3.84
CA VAL A 140 -1.17 0.33 3.64
C VAL A 140 -0.48 0.63 2.33
N LEU A 141 -1.11 1.48 1.52
CA LEU A 141 -0.47 2.11 0.38
C LEU A 141 0.24 3.38 0.87
N GLU A 142 1.57 3.32 0.87
CA GLU A 142 2.45 4.41 1.23
C GLU A 142 2.91 5.15 -0.02
N GLY A 143 2.88 6.48 0.04
CA GLY A 143 3.28 7.33 -1.07
C GLY A 143 4.04 8.58 -0.64
N PRO A 144 4.36 9.46 -1.61
CA PRO A 144 5.07 10.71 -1.37
C PRO A 144 4.42 11.57 -0.28
N GLY A 145 5.22 12.37 0.43
CA GLY A 145 4.72 13.25 1.49
C GLY A 145 4.18 12.53 2.72
N ASN A 146 4.66 11.32 3.00
CA ASN A 146 4.16 10.44 4.08
C ASN A 146 2.66 10.13 3.94
N THR A 147 2.16 10.05 2.70
CA THR A 147 0.79 9.64 2.43
C THR A 147 0.62 8.18 2.84
N ARG A 148 -0.36 7.89 3.69
CA ARG A 148 -0.67 6.54 4.17
C ARG A 148 -2.16 6.26 3.96
N LEU A 149 -2.48 5.37 3.03
CA LEU A 149 -3.85 5.00 2.67
C LEU A 149 -4.11 3.54 3.03
N SER A 150 -5.08 3.27 3.89
CA SER A 150 -5.45 1.91 4.29
C SER A 150 -6.09 1.14 3.13
N LEU A 151 -5.67 -0.11 2.94
CA LEU A 151 -6.25 -1.02 1.95
C LEU A 151 -7.38 -1.90 2.54
N GLY A 152 -7.71 -1.72 3.81
CA GLY A 152 -8.70 -2.53 4.52
C GLY A 152 -8.29 -4.00 4.63
N LEU A 153 -9.27 -4.87 4.95
CA LEU A 153 -9.07 -6.31 5.12
C LEU A 153 -9.77 -7.14 4.03
N SER A 154 -10.61 -6.51 3.20
CA SER A 154 -11.56 -7.21 2.32
C SER A 154 -10.95 -7.79 1.05
N HIS A 155 -9.66 -7.58 0.79
CA HIS A 155 -8.97 -8.06 -0.41
C HIS A 155 -8.13 -9.32 -0.16
N HIS A 156 -8.04 -9.80 1.09
CA HIS A 156 -7.39 -11.07 1.38
C HIS A 156 -8.27 -12.21 0.87
N THR A 157 -7.77 -12.96 -0.11
CA THR A 157 -8.40 -14.21 -0.53
C THR A 157 -8.37 -15.19 0.63
N SER A 158 -9.56 -15.68 1.01
CA SER A 158 -9.74 -16.74 2.00
C SER A 158 -9.22 -18.08 1.49
#